data_AF-A0A7S0LI83-F1
#
_entry.id   AF-A0A7S0LI83-F1
#
_cell.length_a   1.000
_cell.length_b   1.000
_cell.length_c   1.000
_cell.angle_alpha   90.00
_cell.angle_beta   90.00
_cell.angle_gamma   90.00
#
_symmetry.space_group_name_H-M   'P 1'
#
loop_
_entity.id
_entity.type
_entity.pdbx_description
1 polymer ?
#
loop_
_entity_poly.entity_id
_entity_poly.type
_entity_poly.pdbx_seq_one_letter_code
_entity_poly.pdbx_strand_id
1 'polypeptide(L)'
;NKLVDSCYSFWQGASFPLVQAVLEAEGDSSGDCNLFNTTALLDYLLVCAQCNHGGFRDKPGKGRDYYHTCYSISGLAMAAACSATCDDEPPPSTWTRSLRLINPLHNISARKAEAALSYFGNLDTAAPA
;
A
#
# COMPACT_ATOMS: atom_id res chain seq x y z
N ASN A 1 13.76 -18.56 0.49
CA ASN A 1 15.06 -17.83 0.43
C ASN A 1 15.22 -17.11 -0.90
N LYS A 2 14.57 -15.95 -1.05
CA LYS A 2 14.75 -15.00 -2.16
C LYS A 2 15.26 -13.67 -1.58
N LEU A 3 15.69 -12.76 -2.46
CA LEU A 3 16.15 -11.42 -2.07
C LEU A 3 14.96 -10.47 -1.89
N VAL A 4 15.22 -9.35 -1.20
CA VAL A 4 14.31 -8.20 -1.13
C VAL A 4 14.12 -7.57 -2.52
N ASP A 5 12.94 -6.98 -2.73
CA ASP A 5 12.58 -6.22 -3.92
C ASP A 5 11.51 -5.19 -3.55
N SER A 6 11.66 -3.94 -3.97
CA SER A 6 10.73 -2.86 -3.65
C SER A 6 9.32 -3.07 -4.21
N CYS A 7 9.13 -3.87 -5.26
CA CYS A 7 7.78 -4.14 -5.74
C CYS A 7 6.97 -4.97 -4.73
N TYR A 8 7.64 -5.76 -3.89
CA TYR A 8 6.97 -6.51 -2.82
C TYR A 8 6.45 -5.59 -1.70
N SER A 9 6.87 -4.33 -1.64
CA SER A 9 6.28 -3.34 -0.73
C SER A 9 4.79 -3.16 -0.94
N PHE A 10 4.27 -3.40 -2.14
CA PHE A 10 2.82 -3.50 -2.36
C PHE A 10 2.35 -4.96 -2.33
N TRP A 11 2.95 -5.85 -3.13
CA TRP A 11 2.46 -7.23 -3.26
C TRP A 11 2.41 -8.01 -1.94
N GLN A 12 3.30 -7.72 -1.00
CA GLN A 12 3.29 -8.27 0.36
C GLN A 12 2.75 -7.24 1.36
N GLY A 13 3.17 -5.98 1.26
CA GLY A 13 2.73 -4.95 2.21
C GLY A 13 1.22 -4.73 2.24
N ALA A 14 0.54 -4.80 1.10
CA ALA A 14 -0.91 -4.58 1.01
C ALA A 14 -1.74 -5.78 1.51
N SER A 15 -1.15 -6.97 1.68
CA SER A 15 -1.89 -8.11 2.23
C SER A 15 -2.17 -7.95 3.72
N PHE A 16 -1.31 -7.27 4.46
CA PHE A 16 -1.47 -7.08 5.91
C PHE A 16 -2.76 -6.35 6.29
N PRO A 17 -3.11 -5.17 5.74
CA PRO A 17 -4.37 -4.51 6.08
C PRO A 17 -5.61 -5.30 5.62
N LEU A 18 -5.50 -6.13 4.57
CA LEU A 18 -6.59 -7.03 4.19
C LEU A 18 -6.79 -8.14 5.22
N VAL A 19 -5.70 -8.76 5.68
CA VAL A 19 -5.74 -9.79 6.72
C VAL A 19 -6.24 -9.20 8.04
N GLN A 20 -5.76 -8.01 8.40
CA GLN A 20 -6.21 -7.29 9.59
C GLN A 20 -7.73 -7.03 9.56
N ALA A 21 -8.26 -6.53 8.44
CA ALA A 21 -9.70 -6.32 8.28
C ALA A 21 -10.52 -7.61 8.44
N VAL A 22 -9.99 -8.76 8.01
CA VAL A 22 -10.65 -10.07 8.20
C VAL A 22 -10.61 -10.50 9.67
N LEU A 23 -9.45 -10.37 10.34
CA LEU A 23 -9.31 -10.71 11.76
C LEU A 23 -10.24 -9.86 12.63
N GLU A 24 -10.31 -8.56 12.36
CA GLU A 24 -11.22 -7.63 13.03
C GLU A 24 -12.69 -8.03 12.82
N ALA A 25 -13.06 -8.45 11.60
CA ALA A 25 -14.41 -8.93 11.29
C ALA A 25 -14.78 -10.24 12.01
N GLU A 26 -13.80 -11.11 12.29
CA GLU A 26 -13.95 -12.35 13.07
C GLU A 26 -13.94 -12.10 14.59
N GLY A 27 -13.84 -10.84 15.03
CA GLY A 27 -13.86 -10.45 16.45
C GLY A 27 -12.50 -10.58 17.15
N ASP A 28 -11.42 -10.75 16.39
CA ASP A 28 -10.06 -10.78 16.93
C ASP A 28 -9.52 -9.35 17.09
N SER A 29 -9.45 -8.88 18.33
CA SER A 29 -8.91 -7.56 18.71
C SER A 29 -7.40 -7.58 18.99
N SER A 30 -6.67 -8.63 18.58
CA SER A 30 -5.29 -8.90 19.03
C SER A 30 -4.20 -7.96 18.50
N GLY A 31 -4.51 -6.76 18.01
CA GLY A 31 -3.49 -5.74 17.85
C GLY A 31 -3.99 -4.35 17.52
N ASP A 32 -3.90 -3.44 18.49
CA ASP A 32 -3.84 -1.98 18.25
C ASP A 32 -2.59 -1.58 17.41
N CYS A 33 -1.76 -2.55 17.00
CA CYS A 33 -0.53 -2.38 16.25
C CYS A 33 -0.59 -3.03 14.86
N ASN A 34 0.20 -2.49 13.92
CA ASN A 34 0.26 -3.00 12.55
C ASN A 34 0.82 -4.43 12.49
N LEU A 35 0.23 -5.26 11.64
CA LEU A 35 0.71 -6.64 11.37
C LEU A 35 2.07 -6.71 10.66
N PHE A 36 2.67 -5.57 10.35
CA PHE A 36 4.00 -5.44 9.76
C PHE A 36 4.68 -4.15 10.23
N ASN A 37 6.01 -4.12 10.17
CA ASN A 37 6.78 -2.94 10.55
C ASN A 37 6.71 -1.87 9.44
N THR A 38 5.78 -0.94 9.60
CA THR A 38 5.54 0.18 8.66
C THR A 38 6.75 1.10 8.56
N THR A 39 7.38 1.44 9.68
CA THR A 39 8.54 2.34 9.74
C THR A 39 9.72 1.79 8.95
N ALA A 40 10.07 0.52 9.16
CA ALA A 40 11.15 -0.14 8.42
C ALA A 40 10.85 -0.22 6.90
N LEU A 41 9.58 -0.40 6.51
CA LEU A 41 9.19 -0.41 5.10
C LEU A 41 9.32 0.98 4.47
N LEU A 42 8.89 2.03 5.18
CA LEU A 42 9.06 3.42 4.75
C LEU A 42 10.55 3.73 4.56
N ASP A 43 11.38 3.42 5.55
CA ASP A 43 12.84 3.61 5.48
C ASP A 43 13.46 2.88 4.29
N TYR A 44 13.11 1.61 4.06
CA TYR A 44 13.59 0.85 2.91
C TYR A 44 13.23 1.53 1.58
N LEU A 45 11.99 1.98 1.44
CA LEU A 45 11.52 2.60 0.21
C LEU A 45 12.24 3.94 -0.06
N LEU A 46 12.41 4.77 0.97
CA LEU A 46 12.96 6.10 0.84
C LEU A 46 14.49 6.11 0.71
N VAL A 47 15.17 5.26 1.48
CA VAL A 47 16.63 5.23 1.54
C VAL A 47 17.20 4.34 0.44
N CYS A 48 16.59 3.18 0.18
CA CYS A 48 17.16 2.17 -0.71
C CYS A 48 16.54 2.18 -2.12
N ALA A 49 15.21 2.33 -2.21
CA ALA A 49 14.49 2.17 -3.47
C ALA A 49 14.27 3.48 -4.25
N GLN A 50 14.22 4.64 -3.58
CA GLN A 50 14.07 5.93 -4.25
C GLN A 50 15.35 6.31 -5.01
N CYS A 51 15.19 6.88 -6.21
CA CYS A 51 16.31 7.39 -7.01
C CYS A 51 16.36 8.92 -6.95
N ASN A 52 17.56 9.49 -6.76
CA ASN A 52 17.77 10.94 -6.62
C ASN A 52 17.25 11.78 -7.81
N HIS A 53 17.18 11.20 -9.00
CA HIS A 53 16.69 11.87 -10.22
C HIS A 53 15.21 11.57 -10.51
N GLY A 54 14.47 11.05 -9.52
CA GLY A 54 13.07 10.63 -9.63
C GLY A 54 12.90 9.13 -9.94
N GLY A 55 11.73 8.61 -9.59
CA GLY A 55 11.35 7.19 -9.74
C GLY A 55 11.89 6.29 -8.62
N PHE A 56 11.47 5.03 -8.66
CA PHE A 56 11.96 3.97 -7.77
C PHE A 56 12.55 2.78 -8.56
N ARG A 57 13.36 1.99 -7.88
CA ARG A 57 14.03 0.77 -8.36
C ARG A 57 13.77 -0.40 -7.41
N ASP A 58 13.98 -1.62 -7.89
CA ASP A 58 13.99 -2.87 -7.10
C ASP A 58 14.82 -2.74 -5.79
N LYS A 59 16.13 -2.51 -5.94
CA LYS A 59 17.12 -2.45 -4.84
C LYS A 59 18.36 -1.65 -5.28
N PRO A 60 19.28 -1.28 -4.36
CA PRO A 60 20.54 -0.64 -4.73
C PRO A 60 21.31 -1.43 -5.81
N GLY A 61 21.87 -0.69 -6.77
CA GLY A 61 22.56 -1.27 -7.94
C GLY A 61 21.65 -1.63 -9.13
N LYS A 62 20.32 -1.50 -9.00
CA LYS A 62 19.38 -1.65 -10.12
C LYS A 62 18.95 -0.31 -10.71
N GLY A 63 18.53 -0.33 -11.97
CA GLY A 63 17.94 0.83 -12.65
C GLY A 63 16.52 1.11 -12.16
N ARG A 64 16.08 2.36 -12.29
CA ARG A 64 14.67 2.72 -12.06
C ARG A 64 13.81 2.30 -13.25
N ASP A 65 12.55 2.01 -12.99
CA ASP A 65 11.55 1.76 -14.04
C ASP A 65 10.14 2.11 -13.55
N TYR A 66 9.16 2.09 -14.46
CA TYR A 66 7.78 2.43 -14.15
C TYR A 66 7.08 1.41 -13.25
N TYR A 67 7.46 0.14 -13.34
CA TYR A 67 6.88 -0.94 -12.55
C TYR A 67 7.25 -0.76 -11.07
N HIS A 68 8.54 -0.65 -10.76
CA HIS A 68 9.01 -0.40 -9.40
C HIS A 68 8.58 0.98 -8.92
N THR A 69 8.54 2.00 -9.77
CA THR A 69 7.98 3.30 -9.39
C THR A 69 6.52 3.18 -8.93
N CYS A 70 5.67 2.47 -9.69
CA CYS A 70 4.27 2.26 -9.32
C CYS A 70 4.15 1.49 -7.99
N TYR A 71 4.73 0.29 -7.90
CA TYR A 71 4.53 -0.57 -6.74
C TYR A 71 5.27 -0.09 -5.48
N SER A 72 6.39 0.62 -5.61
CA SER A 72 7.04 1.27 -4.48
C SER A 72 6.18 2.42 -3.92
N ILE A 73 5.59 3.25 -4.79
CA ILE A 73 4.69 4.33 -4.34
C ILE A 73 3.42 3.74 -3.73
N SER A 74 2.86 2.68 -4.32
CA SER A 74 1.72 1.97 -3.73
C SER A 74 2.04 1.41 -2.34
N GLY A 75 3.19 0.76 -2.18
CA GLY A 75 3.66 0.27 -0.88
C GLY A 75 3.91 1.39 0.13
N LEU A 76 4.49 2.51 -0.33
CA LEU A 76 4.70 3.71 0.49
C LEU A 76 3.37 4.28 1.01
N ALA A 77 2.36 4.37 0.14
CA ALA A 77 1.03 4.85 0.50
C ALA A 77 0.36 3.93 1.54
N MET A 78 0.47 2.60 1.38
CA MET A 78 -0.04 1.64 2.35
C MET A 78 0.67 1.76 3.71
N ALA A 79 2.00 1.75 3.70
CA ALA A 79 2.79 1.82 4.92
C ALA A 79 2.52 3.11 5.70
N ALA A 80 2.41 4.25 5.00
CA ALA A 80 2.10 5.53 5.61
C ALA A 80 0.67 5.62 6.18
N ALA A 81 -0.29 4.92 5.57
CA ALA A 81 -1.67 4.85 6.07
C ALA A 81 -1.76 3.99 7.34
N CYS A 82 -1.12 2.82 7.34
CA CYS A 82 -1.07 1.93 8.50
C CYS A 82 -0.23 2.51 9.66
N SER A 83 0.86 3.23 9.39
CA SER A 83 1.64 3.86 10.47
C SER A 83 0.84 4.91 11.25
N ALA A 84 -0.24 5.45 10.70
CA ALA A 84 -1.08 6.42 11.39
C ALA A 84 -2.08 5.77 12.38
N THR A 85 -2.21 4.44 12.39
CA THR A 85 -3.16 3.71 13.24
C THR A 85 -2.54 3.08 14.48
N CYS A 86 -1.21 3.01 14.57
CA CYS A 86 -0.49 2.57 15.76
C CYS A 86 0.23 3.77 16.40
N ASP A 87 0.51 3.70 17.71
CA ASP A 87 1.19 4.77 18.50
C ASP A 87 2.64 5.12 18.06
N ASP A 88 3.01 4.82 16.82
CA ASP A 88 4.26 5.29 16.21
C ASP A 88 4.18 6.79 15.90
N GLU A 89 5.33 7.47 15.88
CA GLU A 89 5.40 8.86 15.41
C GLU A 89 4.83 8.91 13.98
N PRO A 90 3.71 9.63 13.75
CA PRO A 90 3.04 9.57 12.46
C PRO A 90 3.95 10.17 11.39
N PRO A 91 3.95 9.63 10.17
CA PRO A 91 4.70 10.21 9.07
C PRO A 91 4.24 11.67 8.85
N PRO A 92 5.10 12.54 8.30
CA PRO A 92 4.76 13.95 8.11
C PRO A 92 3.38 14.09 7.45
N SER A 93 2.52 14.95 7.97
CA SER A 93 1.12 15.09 7.51
C SER A 93 0.99 15.42 6.02
N THR A 94 2.05 15.94 5.41
CA THR A 94 2.16 16.14 3.96
C THR A 94 2.14 14.82 3.18
N TRP A 95 2.62 13.72 3.74
CA TRP A 95 2.71 12.41 3.11
C TRP A 95 1.36 11.72 3.07
N THR A 96 0.65 11.70 4.20
CA THR A 96 -0.71 11.16 4.30
C THR A 96 -1.67 11.92 3.38
N ARG A 97 -1.50 13.24 3.24
CA ARG A 97 -2.27 14.08 2.31
C ARG A 97 -1.91 13.86 0.83
N SER A 98 -0.63 13.66 0.52
CA SER A 98 -0.13 13.62 -0.87
C SER A 98 -0.26 12.23 -1.50
N LEU A 99 -0.07 11.16 -0.71
CA LEU A 99 -0.07 9.80 -1.24
C LEU A 99 -1.48 9.24 -1.48
N ARG A 100 -2.52 9.85 -0.88
CA ARG A 100 -3.94 9.45 -0.91
C ARG A 100 -4.14 7.98 -0.52
N LEU A 101 -5.16 7.69 0.29
CA LEU A 101 -5.51 6.30 0.60
C LEU A 101 -5.76 5.54 -0.71
N ILE A 102 -4.94 4.51 -0.98
CA ILE A 102 -5.19 3.57 -2.06
C ILE A 102 -6.06 2.43 -1.53
N ASN A 103 -6.90 1.88 -2.40
CA ASN A 103 -7.65 0.68 -2.11
C ASN A 103 -6.66 -0.51 -2.14
N PRO A 104 -6.50 -1.26 -1.03
CA PRO A 104 -5.51 -2.34 -0.94
C PRO A 104 -5.81 -3.52 -1.88
N LEU A 105 -7.07 -3.70 -2.28
CA LEU A 105 -7.49 -4.77 -3.20
C LEU A 105 -7.24 -4.41 -4.67
N HIS A 106 -7.50 -3.16 -5.05
CA HIS A 106 -7.49 -2.72 -6.46
C HIS A 106 -6.25 -1.90 -6.86
N ASN A 107 -5.41 -1.50 -5.91
CA ASN A 107 -4.22 -0.66 -6.14
C ASN A 107 -4.49 0.64 -6.92
N ILE A 108 -5.62 1.26 -6.66
CA ILE A 108 -6.01 2.59 -7.17
C ILE A 108 -6.50 3.43 -6.01
N SER A 109 -6.59 4.75 -6.15
CA SER A 109 -7.13 5.60 -5.06
C SER A 109 -8.50 5.09 -4.59
N ALA A 110 -8.73 5.04 -3.27
CA ALA A 110 -9.97 4.52 -2.67
C ALA A 110 -11.23 5.14 -3.29
N ARG A 111 -11.25 6.47 -3.43
CA ARG A 111 -12.34 7.22 -4.10
C ARG A 111 -12.67 6.72 -5.50
N LYS A 112 -11.67 6.30 -6.29
CA LYS A 112 -11.89 5.80 -7.66
C LYS A 112 -12.42 4.38 -7.65
N ALA A 113 -11.95 3.54 -6.73
CA ALA A 113 -12.50 2.20 -6.53
C ALA A 113 -13.98 2.28 -6.11
N GLU A 114 -14.30 3.08 -5.09
CA GLU A 114 -15.67 3.32 -4.62
C GLU A 114 -16.58 3.86 -5.73
N ALA A 115 -16.11 4.86 -6.49
CA ALA A 115 -16.88 5.41 -7.60
C ALA A 115 -17.16 4.37 -8.70
N ALA A 116 -16.18 3.51 -9.02
CA ALA A 116 -16.36 2.46 -10.00
C ALA A 116 -17.35 1.38 -9.51
N LEU A 117 -17.19 0.92 -8.27
CA LEU A 117 -18.10 -0.07 -7.66
C LEU A 117 -19.53 0.44 -7.57
N SER A 118 -19.71 1.70 -7.17
CA SER A 118 -21.02 2.36 -7.12
C SER A 118 -21.65 2.49 -8.51
N TYR A 119 -20.87 2.87 -9.53
CA TYR A 119 -21.39 3.02 -10.89
C TYR A 119 -21.82 1.66 -11.48
N PHE A 120 -20.93 0.67 -11.48
CA PHE A 120 -21.20 -0.62 -12.10
C PHE A 120 -22.14 -1.51 -11.28
N GLY A 121 -22.20 -1.35 -9.95
CA GLY A 121 -23.16 -2.06 -9.10
C GLY A 121 -24.62 -1.64 -9.29
N ASN A 122 -24.86 -0.48 -9.91
CA ASN A 122 -26.19 0.03 -10.25
C ASN A 122 -26.62 -0.28 -11.70
N LEU A 123 -25.77 -0.95 -12.48
CA LEU A 123 -26.14 -1.40 -13.81
C LEU A 123 -26.81 -2.78 -13.71
N ASP A 124 -27.83 -3.00 -14.55
CA ASP A 124 -28.40 -4.34 -14.72
C ASP A 124 -27.27 -5.29 -15.17
N THR A 125 -27.08 -6.38 -14.44
CA THR A 125 -26.12 -7.40 -14.85
C THR A 125 -26.64 -8.02 -16.14
N ALA A 126 -25.84 -7.97 -17.20
CA ALA A 126 -26.12 -8.76 -18.38
C ALA A 126 -26.26 -10.21 -17.94
N ALA A 127 -27.33 -10.88 -18.35
CA ALA A 127 -27.49 -12.31 -18.10
C ALA A 127 -26.22 -13.02 -18.60
N PRO A 128 -25.64 -13.94 -17.82
CA PRO A 128 -24.45 -14.66 -18.24
C PRO A 128 -24.72 -15.34 -19.59
N ALA A 129 -23.79 -15.16 -20.53
CA ALA A 129 -23.84 -15.75 -21.87
C ALA A 129 -23.74 -17.27 -21.83
#